data_AF-A0A0D9Y9Y4-F1
#
_entry.id   AF-A0A0D9Y9Y4-F1
#
_cell.length_a   1.000
_cell.length_b   1.000
_cell.length_c   1.000
_cell.angle_alpha   90.00
_cell.angle_beta   90.00
_cell.angle_gamma   90.00
#
_symmetry.space_group_name_H-M   'P 1'
#
loop_
_entity.id
_entity.type
_entity.pdbx_description
1 polymer ?
#
loop_
_entity_poly.entity_id
_entity_poly.type
_entity_poly.pdbx_seq_one_letter_code
_entity_poly.pdbx_strand_id
1 'polypeptide(L)'
;MRYRLKKKYFNGIPANEVRTTSPLSSMTDNEWKQLVDMWSTPKHKEKCIKNKDSRELVQYHQMTGSRSYVAQCYVMKQTKFKDVPPTAIDIFKDTHCSSKSGFNENAKDAIAQMEAYVAQPTEEGKDPKTPVEAVAHVLPKSTFLRNVGM
;
A
#
# COMPACT_ATOMS: atom_id res chain seq x y z
N MET A 1 7.66 -11.04 13.58
CA MET A 1 7.94 -11.44 14.98
C MET A 1 7.93 -10.25 15.95
N ARG A 2 8.77 -9.22 15.72
CA ARG A 2 8.92 -8.03 16.59
C ARG A 2 7.62 -7.31 16.98
N TYR A 3 6.66 -7.15 16.06
CA TYR A 3 5.36 -6.52 16.35
C TYR A 3 4.56 -7.29 17.42
N ARG A 4 4.42 -8.62 17.26
CA ARG A 4 3.67 -9.46 18.20
C ARG A 4 4.34 -9.48 19.58
N LEU A 5 5.66 -9.50 19.59
CA LEU A 5 6.49 -9.42 20.80
C LEU A 5 6.25 -8.10 21.57
N LYS A 6 6.38 -6.96 20.88
CA LYS A 6 6.09 -5.63 21.45
C LYS A 6 4.65 -5.54 21.97
N LYS A 7 3.68 -6.05 21.19
CA LYS A 7 2.26 -6.02 21.56
C LYS A 7 1.97 -6.81 22.85
N LYS A 8 2.63 -7.95 23.06
CA LYS A 8 2.35 -8.85 24.19
C LYS A 8 3.13 -8.52 25.46
N TYR A 9 4.35 -7.99 25.33
CA TYR A 9 5.29 -7.87 26.46
C TYR A 9 5.80 -6.45 26.70
N PHE A 10 5.26 -5.44 26.01
CA PHE A 10 5.70 -4.05 26.18
C PHE A 10 4.53 -3.05 26.12
N ASN A 11 3.68 -3.13 25.10
CA ASN A 11 2.57 -2.20 24.96
C ASN A 11 1.57 -2.32 26.13
N GLY A 12 1.26 -1.20 26.79
CA GLY A 12 0.31 -1.15 27.90
C GLY A 12 0.86 -1.65 29.24
N ILE A 13 2.13 -2.05 29.29
CA ILE A 13 2.81 -2.45 30.53
C ILE A 13 3.54 -1.22 31.09
N PRO A 14 3.37 -0.89 32.39
CA PRO A 14 4.16 0.14 33.06
C PRO A 14 5.66 -0.12 32.91
N ALA A 15 6.48 0.92 32.76
CA ALA A 15 7.91 0.77 32.48
C ALA A 15 8.67 -0.04 33.55
N ASN A 16 8.24 0.05 34.81
CA ASN A 16 8.76 -0.71 35.95
C ASN A 16 8.39 -2.21 35.92
N GLU A 17 7.37 -2.60 35.15
CA GLU A 17 6.88 -3.97 35.03
C GLU A 17 7.33 -4.66 33.73
N VAL A 18 8.01 -3.93 32.85
CA VAL A 18 8.58 -4.51 31.64
C VAL A 18 9.67 -5.51 32.02
N ARG A 19 9.54 -6.73 31.51
CA ARG A 19 10.48 -7.83 31.79
C ARG A 19 11.91 -7.41 31.45
N THR A 20 12.85 -7.81 32.29
CA THR A 20 14.30 -7.61 32.05
C THR A 20 14.93 -8.76 31.27
N THR A 21 14.27 -9.92 31.23
CA THR A 21 14.71 -11.14 30.53
C THR A 21 13.88 -11.40 29.28
N SER A 22 14.51 -12.04 28.30
CA SER A 22 13.91 -12.39 27.03
C SER A 22 12.74 -13.35 27.24
N PRO A 23 11.55 -13.06 26.68
CA PRO A 23 10.42 -13.98 26.73
C PRO A 23 10.50 -15.10 25.66
N LEU A 24 11.56 -15.12 24.83
CA LEU A 24 11.76 -16.12 23.77
C LEU A 24 13.07 -16.87 23.98
N SER A 25 13.05 -18.19 23.85
CA SER A 25 14.25 -19.04 23.94
C SER A 25 15.25 -18.78 22.80
N SER A 26 14.78 -18.28 21.66
CA SER A 26 15.60 -17.98 20.49
C SER A 26 16.26 -16.58 20.52
N MET A 27 16.15 -15.85 21.63
CA MET A 27 16.65 -14.47 21.76
C MET A 27 17.31 -14.30 23.12
N THR A 28 18.46 -13.65 23.13
CA THR A 28 19.21 -13.38 24.36
C THR A 28 18.58 -12.23 25.15
N ASP A 29 18.85 -12.19 26.45
CA ASP A 29 18.40 -11.10 27.32
C ASP A 29 18.95 -9.74 26.88
N ASN A 30 20.16 -9.71 26.33
CA ASN A 30 20.77 -8.47 25.85
C ASN A 30 20.05 -7.91 24.63
N GLU A 31 19.72 -8.76 23.65
CA GLU A 31 18.91 -8.37 22.49
C GLU A 31 17.52 -7.88 22.93
N TRP A 32 16.89 -8.57 23.88
CA TRP A 32 15.61 -8.14 24.43
C TRP A 32 15.69 -6.74 25.08
N LYS A 33 16.72 -6.48 25.90
CA LYS A 33 16.94 -5.16 26.51
C LYS A 33 17.13 -4.07 25.46
N GLN A 34 17.88 -4.34 24.39
CA GLN A 34 18.03 -3.41 23.26
C GLN A 34 16.70 -3.12 22.57
N LEU A 35 15.83 -4.13 22.42
CA LEU A 35 14.48 -3.92 21.86
C LEU A 35 13.64 -3.00 22.76
N VAL A 36 13.63 -3.25 24.06
CA VAL A 36 12.89 -2.49 25.07
C VAL A 36 13.37 -1.04 25.13
N ASP A 37 14.69 -0.83 25.17
CA ASP A 37 15.29 0.51 25.14
C ASP A 37 14.85 1.27 23.89
N MET A 38 15.04 0.66 22.71
CA MET A 38 14.66 1.26 21.44
C MET A 38 13.16 1.60 21.40
N TRP A 39 12.26 0.74 21.90
CA TRP A 39 10.83 1.03 21.96
C TRP A 39 10.45 2.13 22.96
N SER A 40 11.28 2.34 23.98
CA SER A 40 11.07 3.35 25.03
C SER A 40 11.51 4.74 24.57
N THR A 41 12.48 4.83 23.66
CA THR A 41 12.99 6.11 23.16
C THR A 41 11.88 7.02 22.58
N PRO A 42 11.84 8.32 22.93
CA PRO A 42 10.86 9.28 22.39
C PRO A 42 10.85 9.32 20.86
N LYS A 43 12.04 9.34 20.24
CA LYS A 43 12.22 9.34 18.79
C LYS A 43 11.52 8.16 18.12
N HIS A 44 11.59 6.96 18.70
CA HIS A 44 10.91 5.79 18.15
C HIS A 44 9.40 5.88 18.32
N LYS A 45 8.92 6.35 19.47
CA LYS A 45 7.48 6.54 19.74
C LYS A 45 6.86 7.53 18.75
N GLU A 46 7.48 8.68 18.55
CA GLU A 46 7.04 9.67 17.57
C GLU A 46 7.02 9.10 16.14
N LYS A 47 8.07 8.37 15.75
CA LYS A 47 8.10 7.70 14.43
C LYS A 47 6.96 6.69 14.28
N CYS A 48 6.62 5.94 15.33
CA CYS A 48 5.50 5.01 15.30
C CYS A 48 4.15 5.72 15.11
N ILE A 49 3.93 6.85 15.80
CA ILE A 49 2.71 7.67 15.67
C ILE A 49 2.62 8.22 14.25
N LYS A 50 3.66 8.92 13.78
CA LYS A 50 3.71 9.47 12.40
C LYS A 50 3.47 8.40 11.33
N ASN A 51 4.05 7.21 11.51
CA ASN A 51 3.84 6.09 10.58
C ASN A 51 2.40 5.54 10.64
N LYS A 52 1.72 5.59 11.80
CA LYS A 52 0.32 5.20 11.92
C LYS A 52 -0.56 6.21 11.18
N ASP A 53 -0.37 7.50 11.46
CA ASP A 53 -1.12 8.58 10.82
C ASP A 53 -0.92 8.53 9.29
N SER A 54 0.32 8.34 8.84
CA SER A 54 0.63 8.20 7.40
C SER A 54 -0.04 6.99 6.76
N ARG A 55 -0.22 5.88 7.50
CA ARG A 55 -0.91 4.69 7.00
C ARG A 55 -2.42 4.90 6.90
N GLU A 56 -3.00 5.67 7.82
CA GLU A 56 -4.42 6.02 7.81
C GLU A 56 -4.80 6.92 6.62
N LEU A 57 -3.83 7.67 6.08
CA LEU A 57 -4.01 8.49 4.88
C LEU A 57 -3.95 7.69 3.56
N VAL A 58 -3.59 6.41 3.57
CA VAL A 58 -3.51 5.60 2.35
C VAL A 58 -4.91 5.26 1.86
N GLN A 59 -5.34 5.88 0.77
CA GLN A 59 -6.70 5.71 0.22
C GLN A 59 -6.84 4.47 -0.67
N TYR A 60 -5.79 4.14 -1.43
CA TYR A 60 -5.78 3.08 -2.44
C TYR A 60 -4.79 1.98 -2.02
N HIS A 61 -5.30 0.97 -1.32
CA HIS A 61 -4.49 -0.18 -0.94
C HIS A 61 -4.31 -1.14 -2.11
N GLN A 62 -3.06 -1.51 -2.39
CA GLN A 62 -2.73 -2.56 -3.34
C GLN A 62 -3.24 -3.92 -2.82
N MET A 63 -3.94 -4.67 -3.68
CA MET A 63 -4.59 -5.95 -3.38
C MET A 63 -3.92 -7.15 -4.07
N THR A 64 -2.64 -7.02 -4.46
CA THR A 64 -1.87 -8.07 -5.17
C THR A 64 -1.13 -9.06 -4.25
N GLY A 65 -1.39 -8.99 -2.94
CA GLY A 65 -0.71 -9.82 -1.94
C GLY A 65 0.79 -9.50 -1.85
N SER A 66 1.64 -10.52 -1.97
CA SER A 66 3.10 -10.37 -1.91
C SER A 66 3.74 -9.92 -3.22
N ARG A 67 2.98 -9.84 -4.31
CA ARG A 67 3.51 -9.44 -5.63
C ARG A 67 3.64 -7.92 -5.71
N SER A 68 4.78 -7.44 -6.16
CA SER A 68 4.96 -6.03 -6.54
C SER A 68 4.11 -5.68 -7.76
N TYR A 69 3.92 -4.38 -8.01
CA TYR A 69 3.26 -3.89 -9.23
C TYR A 69 3.91 -4.46 -10.50
N VAL A 70 5.24 -4.41 -10.59
CA VAL A 70 6.00 -4.94 -11.74
C VAL A 70 5.72 -6.43 -11.96
N ALA A 71 5.77 -7.24 -10.90
CA ALA A 71 5.48 -8.67 -10.98
C ALA A 71 4.02 -8.94 -11.36
N GLN A 72 3.07 -8.16 -10.84
CA GLN A 72 1.66 -8.31 -11.18
C GLN A 72 1.41 -7.94 -12.65
N CYS A 73 2.00 -6.84 -13.14
CA CYS A 73 1.90 -6.43 -14.55
C CYS A 73 2.44 -7.52 -15.49
N TYR A 74 3.55 -8.17 -15.13
CA TYR A 74 4.10 -9.30 -15.89
C TYR A 74 3.13 -10.49 -15.96
N VAL A 75 2.47 -10.82 -14.84
CA VAL A 75 1.46 -11.89 -14.80
C VAL A 75 0.22 -11.50 -15.62
N MET A 76 -0.26 -10.26 -15.52
CA MET A 76 -1.40 -9.76 -16.29
C MET A 76 -1.17 -9.87 -17.79
N LYS A 77 0.02 -9.46 -18.26
CA LYS A 77 0.41 -9.56 -19.68
C LYS A 77 0.33 -11.00 -20.17
N GLN A 78 0.86 -11.97 -19.42
CA GLN A 78 0.81 -13.38 -19.84
C GLN A 78 -0.58 -14.03 -19.78
N THR A 79 -1.38 -13.68 -18.77
CA THR A 79 -2.61 -14.43 -18.46
C THR A 79 -3.88 -13.82 -19.05
N LYS A 80 -3.99 -12.48 -19.03
CA LYS A 80 -5.23 -11.76 -19.37
C LYS A 80 -5.15 -11.04 -20.71
N PHE A 81 -3.97 -10.55 -21.04
CA PHE A 81 -3.81 -9.53 -22.07
C PHE A 81 -2.97 -9.97 -23.28
N LYS A 82 -2.29 -11.12 -23.21
CA LYS A 82 -1.48 -11.75 -24.27
C LYS A 82 -0.77 -10.73 -25.18
N ASP A 83 -1.40 -10.36 -26.29
CA ASP A 83 -0.83 -9.50 -27.34
C ASP A 83 -1.21 -8.01 -27.22
N VAL A 84 -2.23 -7.67 -26.42
CA VAL A 84 -2.70 -6.28 -26.23
C VAL A 84 -2.16 -5.74 -24.91
N PRO A 85 -1.33 -4.69 -24.90
CA PRO A 85 -0.85 -4.10 -23.64
C PRO A 85 -2.02 -3.61 -22.76
N PRO A 86 -2.06 -3.95 -21.46
CA PRO A 86 -3.11 -3.46 -20.57
C PRO A 86 -3.01 -1.94 -20.41
N THR A 87 -4.16 -1.27 -20.35
CA THR A 87 -4.20 0.18 -20.11
C THR A 87 -3.87 0.50 -18.65
N ALA A 88 -3.55 1.76 -18.35
CA ALA A 88 -3.33 2.22 -16.97
C ALA A 88 -4.54 1.93 -16.07
N ILE A 89 -5.75 2.07 -16.60
CA ILE A 89 -7.01 1.77 -15.90
C ILE A 89 -7.17 0.26 -15.65
N ASP A 90 -6.81 -0.59 -16.62
CA ASP A 90 -6.86 -2.05 -16.44
C ASP A 90 -5.90 -2.51 -15.35
N ILE A 91 -4.67 -1.97 -15.34
CA ILE A 91 -3.69 -2.25 -14.29
C ILE A 91 -4.20 -1.76 -12.94
N PHE A 92 -4.83 -0.59 -12.89
CA PHE A 92 -5.40 -0.06 -11.65
C PHE A 92 -6.50 -0.99 -11.12
N LYS A 93 -7.43 -1.42 -11.98
CA LYS A 93 -8.51 -2.36 -11.63
C LYS A 93 -7.95 -3.68 -11.12
N ASP A 94 -6.99 -4.28 -11.81
CA ASP A 94 -6.43 -5.57 -11.41
C ASP A 94 -5.69 -5.50 -10.07
N THR A 95 -4.94 -4.42 -9.86
CA THR A 95 -4.07 -4.26 -8.68
C THR A 95 -4.82 -3.81 -7.43
N HIS A 96 -6.03 -3.28 -7.55
CA HIS A 96 -6.87 -2.81 -6.44
C HIS A 96 -8.16 -3.63 -6.28
N CYS A 97 -8.28 -4.77 -6.96
CA CYS A 97 -9.36 -5.73 -6.77
C CYS A 97 -8.89 -6.92 -5.94
N SER A 98 -9.62 -7.22 -4.86
CA SER A 98 -9.43 -8.46 -4.12
C SER A 98 -10.28 -9.58 -4.69
N SER A 99 -9.74 -10.80 -4.77
CA SER A 99 -10.56 -11.98 -5.04
C SER A 99 -11.58 -12.29 -3.95
N LYS A 100 -11.39 -11.78 -2.72
CA LYS A 100 -12.28 -12.04 -1.58
C LYS A 100 -13.31 -10.94 -1.36
N SER A 101 -12.87 -9.68 -1.47
CA SER A 101 -13.69 -8.50 -1.11
C SER A 101 -14.01 -7.59 -2.28
N GLY A 102 -13.55 -7.91 -3.50
CA GLY A 102 -13.69 -7.04 -4.66
C GLY A 102 -12.97 -5.70 -4.50
N PHE A 103 -13.51 -4.66 -5.11
CA PHE A 103 -13.04 -3.29 -5.01
C PHE A 103 -13.49 -2.63 -3.70
N ASN A 104 -12.58 -1.87 -3.07
CA ASN A 104 -12.98 -0.96 -2.00
C ASN A 104 -13.70 0.28 -2.58
N GLU A 105 -14.38 1.06 -1.72
CA GLU A 105 -15.21 2.17 -2.18
C GLU A 105 -14.39 3.26 -2.89
N ASN A 106 -13.27 3.66 -2.30
CA ASN A 106 -12.35 4.64 -2.92
C ASN A 106 -11.90 4.20 -4.32
N ALA A 107 -11.59 2.90 -4.53
CA ALA A 107 -11.17 2.39 -5.83
C ALA A 107 -12.33 2.37 -6.83
N LYS A 108 -13.56 2.04 -6.41
CA LYS A 108 -14.73 2.12 -7.29
C LYS A 108 -14.96 3.55 -7.76
N ASP A 109 -14.94 4.51 -6.84
CA ASP A 109 -15.13 5.92 -7.16
C ASP A 109 -14.03 6.43 -8.10
N ALA A 110 -12.77 6.04 -7.85
CA ALA A 110 -11.66 6.39 -8.70
C ALA A 110 -11.78 5.76 -10.10
N ILE A 111 -12.18 4.50 -10.20
CA ILE A 111 -12.41 3.81 -11.48
C ILE A 111 -13.51 4.54 -12.27
N ALA A 112 -14.64 4.86 -11.63
CA ALA A 112 -15.74 5.57 -12.27
C ALA A 112 -15.30 6.95 -12.78
N GLN A 113 -14.50 7.68 -12.00
CA GLN A 113 -13.94 8.97 -12.42
C GLN A 113 -12.96 8.84 -13.59
N MET A 114 -12.10 7.81 -13.58
CA MET A 114 -11.16 7.56 -14.68
C MET A 114 -11.90 7.21 -15.98
N GLU A 115 -12.91 6.34 -15.90
CA GLU A 115 -13.75 5.96 -17.04
C GLU A 115 -14.54 7.16 -17.58
N ALA A 116 -15.16 7.94 -16.69
CA ALA A 116 -15.87 9.15 -17.07
C ALA A 116 -14.94 10.19 -17.74
N TYR A 117 -13.69 10.32 -17.25
CA TYR A 117 -12.71 11.23 -17.84
C TYR A 117 -12.35 10.81 -19.27
N VAL A 118 -12.13 9.52 -19.52
CA VAL A 118 -11.83 9.00 -20.87
C VAL A 118 -13.04 9.09 -21.80
N ALA A 119 -14.27 8.94 -21.27
CA ALA A 119 -15.50 9.00 -22.06
C ALA A 119 -15.93 10.43 -22.45
N GLN A 120 -15.28 11.48 -21.92
CA GLN A 120 -15.63 12.85 -22.27
C GLN A 120 -15.33 13.14 -23.75
N PRO A 121 -16.24 13.81 -24.48
CA PRO A 121 -16.01 14.20 -25.86
C PRO A 121 -14.74 15.04 -25.98
N THR A 122 -13.88 14.70 -26.94
CA THR A 122 -12.71 15.50 -27.25
C THR A 122 -13.15 16.76 -28.01
N GLU A 123 -12.69 17.93 -27.58
CA GLU A 123 -12.90 19.17 -28.35
C GLU A 123 -12.18 19.07 -29.70
N GLU A 124 -12.80 19.58 -30.77
CA GLU A 124 -12.23 19.53 -32.12
C GLU A 124 -10.79 20.05 -32.14
N GLY A 125 -9.84 19.17 -32.50
CA GLY A 125 -8.42 19.49 -32.62
C GLY A 125 -7.53 19.10 -31.43
N LYS A 126 -8.07 18.53 -30.34
CA LYS A 126 -7.27 17.93 -29.26
C LYS A 126 -7.13 16.41 -29.44
N ASP A 127 -6.04 15.86 -28.92
CA ASP A 127 -5.88 14.40 -28.83
C ASP A 127 -6.93 13.78 -27.88
N PRO A 128 -7.40 12.55 -28.15
CA PRO A 128 -8.30 11.85 -27.25
C PRO A 128 -7.68 11.66 -25.86
N LYS A 129 -8.50 11.84 -24.81
CA LYS A 129 -8.08 11.65 -23.42
C LYS A 129 -7.61 10.23 -23.18
N THR A 130 -6.36 10.07 -22.78
CA THR A 130 -5.75 8.76 -22.59
C THR A 130 -6.03 8.18 -21.19
N PRO A 131 -6.00 6.85 -21.02
CA PRO A 131 -6.08 6.22 -19.70
C PRO A 131 -4.98 6.68 -18.73
N VAL A 132 -3.79 7.05 -19.22
CA VAL A 132 -2.69 7.55 -18.40
C VAL A 132 -3.02 8.93 -17.84
N GLU A 133 -3.54 9.83 -18.68
CA GLU A 133 -4.00 11.16 -18.24
C GLU A 133 -5.17 11.06 -17.27
N ALA A 134 -6.11 10.14 -17.49
CA ALA A 134 -7.21 9.89 -16.57
C ALA A 134 -6.71 9.50 -15.17
N VAL A 135 -5.74 8.57 -15.11
CA VAL A 135 -5.12 8.16 -13.85
C VAL A 135 -4.35 9.31 -13.20
N ALA A 136 -3.58 10.10 -13.97
CA ALA A 136 -2.86 11.26 -13.46
C ALA A 136 -3.80 12.35 -12.91
N HIS A 137 -4.94 12.56 -13.57
CA HIS A 137 -5.97 13.52 -13.16
C HIS A 137 -6.67 13.08 -11.88
N VAL A 138 -7.09 11.81 -11.78
CA VAL A 138 -7.80 11.27 -10.61
C VAL A 138 -6.85 11.06 -9.43
N LEU A 139 -5.59 10.71 -9.68
CA LEU A 139 -4.59 10.37 -8.67
C LEU A 139 -3.34 11.27 -8.73
N PRO A 140 -3.46 12.59 -8.57
CA PRO A 140 -2.37 13.54 -8.88
C PRO A 140 -1.16 13.43 -7.95
N LYS A 141 -1.35 12.95 -6.72
CA LYS A 141 -0.28 12.75 -5.73
C LYS A 141 0.23 11.30 -5.67
N SER A 142 -0.31 10.43 -6.52
CA SER A 142 0.02 9.01 -6.49
C SER A 142 1.30 8.73 -7.26
N THR A 143 2.08 7.78 -6.77
CA THR A 143 3.24 7.24 -7.49
C THR A 143 2.86 6.01 -8.33
N PHE A 144 1.57 5.77 -8.54
CA PHE A 144 1.05 4.56 -9.18
C PHE A 144 1.61 4.36 -10.60
N LEU A 145 1.51 5.37 -11.48
CA LEU A 145 2.01 5.29 -12.87
C LEU A 145 3.49 4.90 -12.91
N ARG A 146 4.32 5.61 -12.13
CA ARG A 146 5.74 5.28 -11.95
C ARG A 146 5.97 3.83 -11.50
N ASN A 147 5.16 3.33 -10.57
CA ASN A 147 5.31 1.97 -10.02
C ASN A 147 4.88 0.87 -11.01
N VAL A 148 4.02 1.19 -11.98
CA VAL A 148 3.60 0.27 -13.05
C VAL A 148 4.42 0.44 -14.34
N GLY A 149 5.36 1.39 -14.36
CA GLY A 149 6.26 1.64 -15.48
C GLY A 149 5.66 2.51 -16.58
N MET A 150 4.76 3.43 -16.21
CA MET A 150 4.13 4.43 -17.08
C MET A 150 4.47 5.85 -16.66
#